data_AF-A0AAD7RY29-F1
#
_entry.id   AF-A0AAD7RY29-F1
#
_cell.length_a   1.000
_cell.length_b   1.000
_cell.length_c   1.000
_cell.angle_alpha   90.00
_cell.angle_beta   90.00
_cell.angle_gamma   90.00
#
_symmetry.space_group_name_H-M   'P 1'
#
loop_
_entity.id
_entity.type
_entity.pdbx_description
1 polymer ?
#
loop_
_entity_poly.entity_id
_entity_poly.type
_entity_poly.pdbx_seq_one_letter_code
_entity_poly.pdbx_strand_id
1 'polypeptide(L)'
;MFTSPASLCLSRGSSTGAPCQINKVLSHPTLPITITAQEDRHIKFFDNNTGKLIHSMVAHLDAVTSLAVDPNGLYLMSGSHDCSIRLWNLESKTCIQEFTAHRKKLDESIHDVAFHPTRCYIASAGADALAKVFV
;
A
#
# COMPACT_ATOMS: atom_id res chain seq x y z
N MET A 1 -17.15 -16.18 26.43
CA MET A 1 -15.91 -16.76 25.86
C MET A 1 -15.30 -15.70 24.96
N PHE A 2 -14.28 -15.00 25.44
CA PHE A 2 -13.48 -14.14 24.57
C PHE A 2 -12.52 -15.04 23.82
N THR A 3 -12.78 -15.25 22.53
CA THR A 3 -11.80 -15.88 21.64
C THR A 3 -10.55 -15.03 21.71
N SER A 4 -9.40 -15.63 22.03
CA SER A 4 -8.09 -14.98 21.92
C SER A 4 -8.05 -14.22 20.60
N PRO A 5 -7.63 -12.94 20.55
CA PRO A 5 -7.46 -12.28 19.27
C PRO A 5 -6.54 -13.18 18.45
N ALA A 6 -7.01 -13.61 17.29
CA ALA A 6 -6.18 -14.29 16.33
C ALA A 6 -5.08 -13.29 15.96
N SER A 7 -3.97 -13.32 16.69
CA SER A 7 -2.78 -12.58 16.31
C SER A 7 -2.37 -13.19 14.97
N LEU A 8 -2.65 -12.45 13.90
CA LEU A 8 -2.24 -12.83 12.56
C LEU A 8 -0.72 -12.67 12.52
N CYS A 9 -0.02 -13.69 12.98
CA CYS A 9 1.42 -13.78 12.87
C CYS A 9 1.70 -14.09 11.41
N LEU A 10 2.06 -13.07 10.64
CA LEU A 10 2.53 -13.21 9.26
C LEU A 10 3.77 -14.11 9.33
N SER A 11 3.56 -15.42 9.17
CA SER A 11 4.59 -16.42 9.42
C SER A 11 5.74 -16.18 8.44
N ARG A 12 6.95 -16.09 9.00
CA ARG A 12 8.22 -15.94 8.28
C ARG A 12 8.33 -17.00 7.17
N GLY A 13 7.96 -16.64 5.94
CA GLY A 13 8.33 -17.40 4.76
C GLY A 13 9.85 -17.44 4.69
N SER A 14 10.41 -18.64 4.52
CA SER A 14 11.85 -18.89 4.48
C SER A 14 12.53 -18.10 3.35
N SER A 15 13.07 -16.94 3.68
CA SER A 15 14.09 -16.26 2.88
C SER A 15 15.18 -15.80 3.84
N THR A 16 16.42 -16.19 3.55
CA THR A 16 17.64 -15.91 4.31
C THR A 16 18.07 -14.43 4.29
N GLY A 17 17.11 -13.51 4.32
CA GLY A 17 17.32 -12.06 4.32
C GLY A 17 16.81 -11.43 5.62
N ALA A 18 17.37 -10.27 5.96
CA ALA A 18 16.88 -9.45 7.07
C ALA A 18 15.35 -9.22 6.96
N PRO A 19 14.62 -9.12 8.08
CA PRO A 19 13.19 -8.86 8.05
C PRO A 19 12.90 -7.58 7.26
N CYS A 20 12.07 -7.68 6.22
CA CYS A 20 11.61 -6.51 5.48
C CYS A 20 10.66 -5.71 6.39
N GLN A 21 10.99 -4.44 6.61
CA GLN A 21 10.17 -3.55 7.42
C GLN A 21 8.83 -3.26 6.71
N ILE A 22 7.75 -3.29 7.49
CA ILE A 22 6.40 -2.98 7.02
C ILE A 22 6.10 -1.52 7.38
N ASN A 23 5.81 -0.70 6.38
CA ASN A 23 5.50 0.73 6.56
C ASN A 23 4.00 0.98 6.75
N LYS A 24 3.15 0.20 6.07
CA LYS A 24 1.69 0.32 6.15
C LYS A 24 1.04 -1.06 6.05
N VAL A 25 -0.08 -1.22 6.75
CA VAL A 25 -0.98 -2.36 6.63
C VAL A 25 -2.41 -1.86 6.42
N LEU A 26 -3.17 -2.52 5.56
CA LEU A 26 -4.62 -2.31 5.42
C LEU A 26 -5.34 -3.62 5.12
N SER A 27 -6.64 -3.66 5.42
CA SER A 27 -7.51 -4.76 5.01
C SER A 27 -8.29 -4.36 3.77
N HIS A 28 -8.48 -5.31 2.87
CA HIS A 28 -9.43 -5.16 1.77
C HIS A 28 -10.85 -4.96 2.34
N PRO A 29 -11.68 -4.05 1.80
CA PRO A 29 -12.98 -3.71 2.40
C PRO A 29 -13.98 -4.88 2.39
N THR A 30 -13.87 -5.77 1.40
CA THR A 30 -14.85 -6.85 1.17
C THR A 30 -14.24 -8.26 1.15
N LEU A 31 -12.92 -8.40 1.02
CA LEU A 31 -12.26 -9.69 0.87
C LEU A 31 -11.44 -9.97 2.13
N PRO A 32 -11.24 -11.24 2.53
CA PRO A 32 -10.42 -11.59 3.68
C PRO A 32 -8.92 -11.49 3.33
N ILE A 33 -8.48 -10.31 2.90
CA ILE A 33 -7.12 -10.04 2.43
C ILE A 33 -6.54 -8.88 3.21
N THR A 34 -5.31 -9.05 3.69
CA THR A 34 -4.47 -7.98 4.23
C THR A 34 -3.41 -7.59 3.21
N ILE A 35 -3.23 -6.30 3.00
CA ILE A 35 -2.26 -5.71 2.06
C ILE A 35 -1.24 -4.92 2.87
N THR A 36 0.04 -5.09 2.55
CA THR A 36 1.14 -4.43 3.26
C THR A 36 2.09 -3.74 2.29
N ALA A 37 2.56 -2.56 2.68
CA ALA A 37 3.63 -1.82 2.01
C ALA A 37 4.95 -2.09 2.72
N GLN A 38 5.99 -2.33 1.94
CA GLN A 38 7.28 -2.81 2.42
C GLN A 38 8.41 -1.85 2.05
N GLU A 39 9.43 -1.83 2.90
CA GLU A 39 10.68 -1.13 2.63
C GLU A 39 11.44 -1.74 1.44
N ASP A 40 11.22 -3.02 1.15
CA ASP A 40 11.83 -3.73 0.02
C ASP A 40 11.17 -3.42 -1.34
N ARG A 41 10.42 -2.30 -1.43
CA ARG A 41 9.69 -1.81 -2.62
C ARG A 41 8.49 -2.65 -3.04
N HIS A 42 8.13 -3.66 -2.26
CA HIS A 42 7.00 -4.53 -2.58
C HIS A 42 5.69 -4.10 -1.94
N ILE A 43 4.62 -4.53 -2.58
CA ILE A 43 3.31 -4.70 -1.94
C ILE A 43 3.04 -6.20 -1.81
N LYS A 44 2.66 -6.63 -0.61
CA LYS A 44 2.40 -8.05 -0.30
C LYS A 44 0.95 -8.23 0.18
N PHE A 45 0.33 -9.31 -0.27
CA PHE A 45 -1.06 -9.66 -0.01
C PHE A 45 -1.10 -10.98 0.77
N PHE A 46 -1.89 -11.01 1.83
CA PHE A 46 -2.03 -12.16 2.71
C PHE A 46 -3.49 -12.56 2.84
N ASP A 47 -3.77 -13.86 2.81
CA ASP A 47 -5.08 -14.38 3.13
C ASP A 47 -5.28 -14.38 4.66
N ASN A 48 -6.36 -13.75 5.12
CA ASN A 48 -6.62 -13.55 6.55
C ASN A 48 -7.09 -14.83 7.25
N ASN A 49 -7.58 -15.82 6.51
CA ASN A 49 -8.06 -17.07 7.09
C ASN A 49 -6.89 -18.02 7.41
N THR A 50 -5.86 -17.99 6.57
CA THR A 50 -4.71 -18.90 6.61
C THR A 50 -3.43 -18.23 7.08
N GLY A 51 -3.36 -16.90 7.06
CA GLY A 51 -2.15 -16.12 7.36
C GLY A 51 -1.05 -16.22 6.30
N LYS A 52 -1.33 -16.83 5.14
CA LYS A 52 -0.34 -17.10 4.10
C LYS A 52 -0.20 -15.93 3.12
N LEU A 53 1.03 -15.71 2.64
CA LEU A 53 1.29 -14.83 1.50
C LEU A 53 0.63 -15.45 0.26
N ILE A 54 -0.26 -14.69 -0.38
CA ILE A 54 -0.99 -15.11 -1.59
C ILE A 54 -0.53 -14.36 -2.84
N HIS A 55 0.07 -13.17 -2.68
CA HIS A 55 0.63 -12.41 -3.80
C HIS A 55 1.71 -11.43 -3.32
N SER A 56 2.68 -11.14 -4.17
CA SER A 56 3.75 -10.17 -3.95
C SER A 56 4.14 -9.54 -5.27
N MET A 57 4.33 -8.22 -5.28
CA MET A 57 4.65 -7.46 -6.49
C MET A 57 5.67 -6.37 -6.16
N VAL A 58 6.65 -6.18 -7.06
CA VAL A 58 7.54 -5.00 -7.02
C VAL A 58 6.70 -3.80 -7.47
N ALA A 59 6.36 -2.94 -6.52
CA ALA A 59 5.39 -1.88 -6.77
C ALA A 59 6.08 -0.58 -7.22
N HIS A 60 7.25 -0.28 -6.66
CA HIS A 60 7.94 1.00 -6.80
C HIS A 60 9.45 0.82 -7.02
N LEU A 61 10.14 1.91 -7.35
CA LEU A 61 11.61 1.93 -7.49
C LEU A 61 12.31 2.08 -6.14
N ASP A 62 11.59 2.55 -5.13
CA ASP A 62 12.02 2.71 -3.74
C ASP A 62 10.92 2.24 -2.76
N ALA A 63 11.17 2.32 -1.46
CA ALA A 63 10.29 1.85 -0.39
C ALA A 63 8.84 2.32 -0.59
N VAL A 64 7.89 1.41 -0.38
CA VAL A 64 6.46 1.74 -0.41
C VAL A 64 6.09 2.26 0.98
N THR A 65 5.63 3.49 1.05
CA THR A 65 5.46 4.22 2.32
C THR A 65 4.02 4.22 2.79
N SER A 66 3.06 4.27 1.86
CA SER A 66 1.64 4.30 2.18
C SER A 66 0.79 3.55 1.17
N LEU A 67 -0.40 3.16 1.62
CA LEU A 67 -1.43 2.47 0.85
C LEU A 67 -2.80 3.03 1.21
N ALA A 68 -3.68 3.09 0.22
CA ALA A 68 -5.12 3.24 0.40
C ALA A 68 -5.86 2.32 -0.57
N VAL A 69 -6.96 1.73 -0.12
CA VAL A 69 -7.88 0.96 -0.96
C VAL A 69 -9.15 1.79 -1.15
N ASP A 70 -9.72 1.78 -2.35
CA ASP A 70 -10.98 2.47 -2.58
C ASP A 70 -12.12 1.76 -1.82
N PRO A 71 -13.23 2.44 -1.54
CA PRO A 71 -14.35 1.87 -0.77
C PRO A 71 -14.95 0.60 -1.39
N ASN A 72 -14.87 0.43 -2.71
CA ASN A 72 -15.39 -0.73 -3.41
C ASN A 72 -14.38 -1.89 -3.46
N GLY A 73 -13.11 -1.66 -3.12
CA GLY A 73 -12.06 -2.69 -3.17
C GLY A 73 -11.61 -3.04 -4.59
N LEU A 74 -11.82 -2.17 -5.56
CA LEU A 74 -11.41 -2.38 -6.95
C LEU A 74 -10.01 -1.82 -7.23
N TYR A 75 -9.65 -0.75 -6.50
CA TYR A 75 -8.41 -0.03 -6.71
C TYR A 75 -7.58 0.07 -5.44
N LEU A 76 -6.28 -0.06 -5.62
CA LEU A 76 -5.27 0.23 -4.60
C LEU A 76 -4.45 1.42 -5.08
N MET A 77 -4.19 2.36 -4.20
CA MET A 77 -3.26 3.45 -4.41
C MET A 77 -2.06 3.25 -3.49
N SER A 78 -0.86 3.47 -4.01
CA SER A 78 0.38 3.39 -3.26
C SER A 78 1.20 4.67 -3.42
N GLY A 79 1.86 5.07 -2.34
CA GLY A 79 2.90 6.11 -2.33
C GLY A 79 4.27 5.52 -2.01
N SER A 80 5.34 6.18 -2.45
CA SER A 80 6.70 5.72 -2.25
C SER A 80 7.70 6.86 -2.00
N HIS A 81 8.86 6.49 -1.46
CA HIS A 81 10.07 7.32 -1.48
C HIS A 81 10.56 7.67 -2.89
N ASP A 82 10.14 6.94 -3.94
CA ASP A 82 10.46 7.26 -5.34
C ASP A 82 9.65 8.43 -5.92
N CYS A 83 8.94 9.18 -5.06
CA CYS A 83 8.15 10.36 -5.36
C CYS A 83 6.90 10.10 -6.20
N SER A 84 6.63 8.84 -6.57
CA SER A 84 5.50 8.47 -7.38
C SER A 84 4.31 8.00 -6.53
N ILE A 85 3.13 8.28 -7.07
CA ILE A 85 1.89 7.64 -6.67
C ILE A 85 1.51 6.69 -7.80
N ARG A 86 1.15 5.46 -7.45
CA ARG A 86 0.68 4.46 -8.41
C ARG A 86 -0.72 3.99 -8.04
N LEU A 87 -1.56 3.88 -9.06
CA LEU A 87 -2.91 3.34 -8.98
C LEU A 87 -2.93 1.97 -9.64
N TRP A 88 -3.50 1.00 -8.94
CA TRP A 88 -3.51 -0.40 -9.32
C TRP A 88 -4.93 -0.91 -9.41
N ASN A 89 -5.23 -1.70 -10.44
CA ASN A 89 -6.42 -2.53 -10.44
C ASN A 89 -6.14 -3.78 -9.59
N LEU A 90 -6.97 -4.02 -8.56
CA LEU A 90 -6.76 -5.10 -7.61
C LEU A 90 -7.13 -6.49 -8.14
N GLU A 91 -7.94 -6.59 -9.18
CA GLU A 91 -8.29 -7.87 -9.81
C GLU A 91 -7.17 -8.32 -10.75
N SER A 92 -6.76 -7.46 -11.69
CA SER A 92 -5.71 -7.77 -12.67
C SER A 92 -4.30 -7.66 -12.11
N LYS A 93 -4.11 -7.01 -10.95
CA LYS A 93 -2.80 -6.69 -10.34
C LYS A 93 -1.89 -5.86 -11.25
N THR A 94 -2.47 -5.02 -12.09
CA THR A 94 -1.73 -4.16 -13.02
C THR A 94 -1.73 -2.71 -12.55
N CYS A 95 -0.59 -2.03 -12.73
CA CYS A 95 -0.51 -0.58 -12.60
C CYS A 95 -1.30 0.04 -13.75
N ILE A 96 -2.30 0.87 -13.43
CA ILE A 96 -3.11 1.56 -14.42
C ILE A 96 -2.72 3.02 -14.58
N GLN A 97 -2.09 3.61 -13.56
CA GLN A 97 -1.61 4.98 -13.61
C GLN A 97 -0.43 5.18 -12.67
N GLU A 98 0.52 6.00 -13.11
CA GLU A 98 1.66 6.44 -12.33
C GLU A 98 1.83 7.95 -12.53
N PHE A 99 2.04 8.69 -11.44
CA PHE A 99 2.32 10.12 -11.53
C PHE A 99 3.18 10.62 -10.36
N THR A 100 4.07 11.57 -10.64
CA THR A 100 4.84 12.27 -9.60
C THR A 100 3.99 13.39 -9.01
N ALA A 101 3.61 13.28 -7.74
CA ALA A 101 2.76 14.27 -7.09
C ALA A 101 3.56 15.38 -6.39
N HIS A 102 4.66 15.06 -5.72
CA HIS A 102 5.42 15.99 -4.88
C HIS A 102 6.86 16.09 -5.40
N ARG A 103 7.25 17.25 -5.94
CA ARG A 103 8.62 17.51 -6.43
C ARG A 103 9.22 18.70 -5.68
N LYS A 104 10.35 18.49 -5.03
CA LYS A 104 11.19 19.52 -4.41
C LYS A 104 12.61 18.98 -4.25
N LYS A 105 13.57 19.69 -4.87
CA LYS A 105 15.02 19.43 -5.03
C LYS A 105 15.83 18.60 -3.99
N LEU A 106 15.34 18.30 -2.78
CA LEU A 106 16.13 17.70 -1.70
C LEU A 106 15.40 16.67 -0.81
N ASP A 107 14.07 16.52 -0.88
CA ASP A 107 13.34 15.44 -0.18
C ASP A 107 11.93 15.30 -0.78
N GLU A 108 11.62 14.13 -1.33
CA GLU A 108 10.47 13.94 -2.24
C GLU A 108 9.71 12.63 -1.93
N SER A 109 9.64 12.24 -0.66
CA SER A 109 8.86 11.06 -0.25
C SER A 109 7.35 11.35 -0.25
N ILE A 110 6.55 10.39 -0.74
CA ILE A 110 5.11 10.37 -0.44
C ILE A 110 4.94 9.84 0.99
N HIS A 111 4.27 10.58 1.85
CA HIS A 111 4.02 10.17 3.24
C HIS A 111 2.67 9.50 3.40
N ASP A 112 1.65 9.96 2.68
CA ASP A 112 0.32 9.33 2.75
C ASP A 112 -0.46 9.49 1.45
N VAL A 113 -1.42 8.59 1.26
CA VAL A 113 -2.36 8.59 0.13
C VAL A 113 -3.76 8.23 0.65
N ALA A 114 -4.82 8.78 0.07
CA ALA A 114 -6.19 8.50 0.50
C ALA A 114 -7.19 8.56 -0.67
N PHE A 115 -8.18 7.66 -0.63
CA PHE A 115 -9.39 7.78 -1.43
C PHE A 115 -10.47 8.54 -0.65
N HIS A 116 -11.20 9.43 -1.32
CA HIS A 116 -12.45 9.92 -0.76
C HIS A 116 -13.49 8.78 -0.72
N PRO A 117 -14.29 8.66 0.35
CA PRO A 117 -15.18 7.51 0.55
C PRO A 117 -16.36 7.38 -0.42
N THR A 118 -16.58 8.35 -1.32
CA THR A 118 -17.82 8.43 -2.13
C THR A 118 -17.66 9.21 -3.43
N ARG A 119 -16.71 10.15 -3.50
CA ARG A 119 -16.42 10.94 -4.69
C ARG A 119 -15.14 10.42 -5.34
N CYS A 120 -14.96 10.71 -6.62
CA CYS A 120 -13.77 10.34 -7.38
C CYS A 120 -12.55 11.24 -7.05
N TYR A 121 -12.33 11.54 -5.77
CA TYR A 121 -11.17 12.31 -5.33
C TYR A 121 -10.14 11.38 -4.72
N ILE A 122 -8.88 11.64 -5.05
CA ILE A 122 -7.74 11.06 -4.36
C ILE A 122 -6.90 12.17 -3.77
N ALA A 123 -6.24 11.88 -2.65
CA ALA A 123 -5.36 12.83 -1.99
C ALA A 123 -4.00 12.22 -1.70
N SER A 124 -2.99 13.06 -1.63
CA SER A 124 -1.64 12.69 -1.23
C SER A 124 -1.00 13.75 -0.34
N ALA A 125 -0.07 13.33 0.49
CA ALA A 125 0.80 14.20 1.27
C ALA A 125 2.26 13.80 1.06
N GLY A 126 3.17 14.77 0.96
CA GLY A 126 4.58 14.51 0.69
C GLY A 126 5.54 15.38 1.50
N ALA A 127 6.82 15.07 1.40
CA ALA A 127 7.93 15.76 2.08
C ALA A 127 8.08 17.24 1.68
N ASP A 128 7.43 17.66 0.58
CA ASP A 128 7.36 19.07 0.17
C ASP A 128 6.45 19.94 1.08
N ALA A 129 5.92 19.35 2.17
CA ALA A 129 5.01 19.96 3.14
C ALA A 129 3.65 20.36 2.53
N LEU A 130 3.27 19.75 1.41
CA LEU A 130 1.97 19.95 0.76
C LEU A 130 1.11 18.70 0.88
N ALA A 131 -0.19 18.92 0.97
CA ALA A 131 -1.20 17.95 0.61
C ALA A 131 -1.81 18.35 -0.74
N LYS A 132 -2.01 17.39 -1.63
CA LYS A 132 -2.63 17.59 -2.95
C LYS A 132 -3.88 16.75 -3.04
N VAL A 133 -4.94 17.32 -3.63
CA VAL A 133 -6.18 16.62 -3.94
C VAL A 133 -6.33 16.63 -5.46
N PHE A 134 -6.64 15.47 -6.03
CA PHE A 134 -6.86 15.26 -7.45
C PHE A 134 -8.34 14.94 -7.65
N VAL A 135 -8.93 15.50 -8.70
CA VAL A 135 -10.36 15.45 -9.02
C VAL A 135 -10.63 14.82 -10.37
#